data_AF-A0A9D9ULI6-F1
#
_entry.id   AF-A0A9D9ULI6-F1
#
_cell.length_a   1.000
_cell.length_b   1.000
_cell.length_c   1.000
_cell.angle_alpha   90.00
_cell.angle_beta   90.00
_cell.angle_gamma   90.00
#
_symmetry.space_group_name_H-M   'P 1'
#
loop_
_entity.id
_entity.type
_entity.pdbx_description
1 polymer ?
#
loop_
_entity_poly.entity_id
_entity_poly.type
_entity_poly.pdbx_seq_one_letter_code
_entity_poly.pdbx_strand_id
1 'polypeptide(L)' 'FAYEIGYYKATSYVHQEPKGIDYYGKFNVILKKENGYWKIIFDADHGEIPSYLYSSSKDLEDLEPFKDSKVIKRRYR' A
#
# COMPACT_ATOMS: atom_id res chain seq x y z
N PHE A 1 -10.66 -12.04 -13.78
CA PHE A 1 -9.81 -10.86 -13.57
C PHE A 1 -10.11 -10.30 -12.18
N ALA A 2 -9.16 -9.60 -11.59
CA ALA A 2 -9.34 -8.81 -10.38
C ALA A 2 -8.66 -7.45 -10.58
N TYR A 3 -9.06 -6.45 -9.82
CA TYR A 3 -8.53 -5.09 -9.87
C TYR A 3 -8.27 -4.64 -8.44
N GLU A 4 -7.10 -4.06 -8.20
CA GLU A 4 -6.68 -3.56 -6.89
C GLU A 4 -6.16 -2.14 -7.03
N ILE A 5 -6.42 -1.32 -6.02
CA ILE A 5 -5.81 0.00 -5.85
C ILE A 5 -5.10 0.02 -4.50
N GLY A 6 -3.96 0.68 -4.44
CA GLY A 6 -3.25 0.80 -3.18
C GLY A 6 -2.31 1.98 -3.16
N TYR A 7 -1.67 2.15 -2.03
CA TYR A 7 -0.72 3.21 -1.80
C TYR A 7 0.63 2.61 -1.44
N TYR A 8 1.71 3.25 -1.88
CA TYR A 8 3.07 2.81 -1.59
C TYR A 8 3.90 3.93 -0.96
N LYS A 9 4.91 3.51 -0.20
CA LYS A 9 6.02 4.35 0.23
C LYS A 9 7.30 3.75 -0.35
N ALA A 10 8.08 4.55 -1.06
CA ALA A 10 9.41 4.20 -1.54
C ALA A 10 10.45 5.10 -0.86
N THR A 11 11.56 4.53 -0.41
CA THR A 11 12.69 5.29 0.15
C THR A 11 13.90 5.10 -0.75
N SER A 12 14.40 6.19 -1.33
CA SER A 12 15.61 6.18 -2.15
C SER A 12 16.81 6.67 -1.34
N TYR A 13 17.87 5.86 -1.28
CA TYR A 13 19.13 6.22 -0.65
C TYR A 13 20.12 6.63 -1.73
N VAL A 14 20.27 7.94 -1.93
CA VAL A 14 21.29 8.49 -2.82
C VAL A 14 22.59 8.62 -2.02
N HIS A 15 23.73 8.20 -2.59
CA HIS A 15 25.02 8.11 -1.90
C HIS A 15 25.47 9.41 -1.19
N GLN A 16 24.93 10.56 -1.59
CA GLN A 16 25.27 11.88 -1.06
C GLN A 16 24.31 12.39 0.02
N GLU A 17 23.19 11.72 0.29
CA GLU A 17 22.24 12.13 1.32
C GLU A 17 22.23 11.11 2.48
N PRO A 18 22.62 11.52 3.71
CA PRO A 18 22.62 10.62 4.86
C PRO A 18 21.21 10.24 5.32
N LYS A 19 20.19 10.96 4.85
CA LYS A 19 18.78 10.65 5.04
C LYS A 19 18.20 10.26 3.68
N GLY A 20 17.60 9.08 3.58
CA GLY A 20 16.91 8.68 2.37
C GLY A 20 15.74 9.62 2.06
N ILE A 21 15.43 9.77 0.77
CA ILE A 21 14.30 10.57 0.30
C ILE A 21 13.08 9.65 0.21
N ASP A 22 12.03 10.01 0.93
CA ASP A 22 10.76 9.28 0.94
C ASP A 22 9.82 9.81 -0.16
N TYR A 23 9.23 8.88 -0.90
CA TYR A 23 8.23 9.12 -1.93
C TYR A 23 6.96 8.35 -1.59
N TYR A 24 5.81 8.96 -1.81
CA TYR A 24 4.51 8.35 -1.60
C TYR A 24 3.75 8.39 -2.91
N GLY A 25 3.11 7.28 -3.28
CA GLY A 25 2.31 7.22 -4.51
C GLY A 25 1.12 6.30 -4.38
N LYS A 26 0.31 6.27 -5.44
CA LYS A 26 -0.85 5.38 -5.56
C LYS A 26 -0.65 4.50 -6.78
N PHE A 27 -0.97 3.23 -6.66
CA PHE A 27 -0.94 2.29 -7.77
C PHE A 27 -2.33 1.73 -8.06
N ASN A 28 -2.49 1.21 -9.27
CA ASN A 28 -3.58 0.32 -9.61
C ASN A 28 -3.06 -0.88 -10.41
N VAL A 29 -3.55 -2.08 -10.12
CA VAL A 29 -3.16 -3.30 -10.83
C VAL A 29 -4.38 -4.07 -11.34
N ILE A 30 -4.24 -4.67 -12.52
CA ILE A 30 -5.16 -5.67 -13.04
C ILE A 30 -4.48 -7.04 -12.91
N LEU A 31 -5.20 -7.96 -12.29
CA LEU A 31 -4.73 -9.31 -12.02
C LEU A 31 -5.51 -10.33 -12.86
N LYS A 32 -4.82 -11.35 -13.36
CA LYS A 32 -5.41 -12.50 -14.04
C LYS A 32 -4.92 -13.79 -13.39
N LYS A 33 -5.84 -14.70 -13.11
CA LYS A 33 -5.51 -16.03 -12.59
C LYS A 33 -5.18 -16.97 -13.76
N GLU A 34 -3.98 -17.51 -13.78
CA GLU A 34 -3.49 -18.45 -14.79
C GLU A 34 -2.86 -19.65 -14.10
N ASN A 35 -3.35 -20.86 -14.41
CA ASN A 35 -2.87 -22.12 -13.83
C ASN A 35 -2.84 -22.11 -12.29
N GLY A 36 -3.83 -21.46 -11.67
CA GLY A 36 -3.93 -21.35 -10.20
C GLY A 36 -3.20 -20.15 -9.59
N TYR A 37 -2.32 -19.47 -10.34
CA TYR A 37 -1.52 -18.34 -9.86
C TYR A 37 -2.09 -17.00 -10.33
N TRP A 38 -2.08 -16.00 -9.45
CA TRP A 38 -2.41 -14.63 -9.83
C TRP A 38 -1.18 -13.95 -10.43
N LYS A 39 -1.36 -13.33 -11.60
CA LYS A 39 -0.34 -12.53 -12.27
C LYS A 39 -0.84 -11.11 -12.47
N ILE A 40 0.05 -10.14 -12.29
CA ILE A 40 -0.19 -8.76 -12.71
C ILE A 40 -0.05 -8.74 -14.22
N ILE A 41 -1.09 -8.27 -14.91
CA ILE A 41 -1.09 -8.11 -16.37
C ILE A 41 -1.05 -6.64 -16.79
N PHE A 42 -1.32 -5.74 -15.85
CA PHE A 42 -1.21 -4.30 -16.02
C PHE A 42 -1.01 -3.67 -14.65
N ASP A 43 -0.07 -2.75 -14.57
CA ASP A 43 0.17 -1.86 -13.45
C ASP A 43 0.26 -0.42 -13.96
N ALA A 44 -0.23 0.52 -13.16
CA ALA A 44 0.00 1.94 -13.38
C ALA A 44 0.18 2.64 -12.05
N ASP A 45 1.19 3.50 -12.00
CA ASP A 45 1.45 4.38 -10.89
C ASP A 45 0.92 5.78 -11.18
N HIS A 46 0.26 6.35 -10.19
CA HIS A 46 -0.08 7.76 -10.15
C HIS A 46 0.92 8.44 -9.21
N GLY A 47 1.44 9.60 -9.66
CA GLY A 47 2.59 10.30 -9.08
C GLY A 47 2.46 10.70 -7.61
N GLU A 48 3.34 11.62 -7.19
CA GLU A 48 3.51 11.93 -5.77
C GLU A 48 2.20 12.38 -5.08
N ILE A 49 1.83 11.65 -4.03
CA ILE A 49 0.70 12.00 -3.18
C ILE A 49 1.20 12.52 -1.82
N PRO A 50 0.37 13.27 -1.09
CA PRO A 50 0.67 13.62 0.29
C PRO A 50 0.81 12.38 1.19
N SER A 51 1.81 12.39 2.08
CA SER A 51 2.12 11.29 3.00
C SER A 51 0.95 10.89 3.93
N TYR A 52 0.06 11.82 4.26
CA TYR A 52 -1.10 11.52 5.10
C TYR A 52 -2.11 10.59 4.42
N LEU A 53 -2.23 10.62 3.08
CA LEU A 53 -3.10 9.69 2.36
C LEU A 53 -2.60 8.25 2.47
N TYR A 54 -1.29 8.05 2.40
CA TYR A 54 -0.65 6.75 2.65
C TYR A 54 -0.86 6.28 4.11
N SER A 55 -0.72 7.19 5.08
CA SER A 55 -0.98 6.83 6.49
C SER A 55 -2.45 6.43 6.71
N SER A 56 -3.39 7.21 6.18
CA SER A 56 -4.81 6.91 6.30
C SER A 56 -5.22 5.62 5.58
N SER A 57 -4.58 5.27 4.45
CA SER A 57 -4.87 4.00 3.80
C SER A 57 -4.41 2.81 4.60
N LYS A 58 -3.27 2.93 5.28
CA LYS A 58 -2.77 1.90 6.18
C LYS A 58 -3.74 1.65 7.35
N ASP A 59 -4.27 2.73 7.92
CA ASP A 59 -5.27 2.65 8.99
C ASP A 59 -6.58 1.99 8.52
N LEU A 60 -6.99 2.20 7.25
CA LEU A 60 -8.17 1.58 6.66
C LEU A 60 -7.97 0.10 6.30
N GLU A 61 -6.79 -0.28 5.80
CA GLU A 61 -6.44 -1.68 5.49
C GLU A 61 -6.43 -2.55 6.76
N ASP A 62 -6.08 -1.97 7.91
CA ASP A 62 -6.15 -2.63 9.21
C ASP A 62 -7.59 -2.76 9.76
N LEU A 63 -8.57 -2.13 9.11
CA LEU A 63 -10.00 -2.22 9.43
C LEU A 63 -10.78 -3.16 8.49
N GLU A 64 -10.16 -3.69 7.44
CA GLU A 64 -10.85 -4.59 6.52
C GLU A 64 -11.29 -5.89 7.23
N PRO A 65 -12.54 -6.35 7.03
CA PRO A 65 -13.16 -7.44 7.78
C PRO A 65 -12.54 -8.82 7.54
N PHE A 66 -11.48 -8.90 6.71
CA PHE A 66 -10.81 -10.13 6.31
C PHE A 66 -9.38 -10.28 6.88
N LYS A 67 -8.86 -9.28 7.61
CA LYS A 67 -7.67 -9.48 8.46
C LYS A 67 -8.13 -9.98 9.83
N ASP A 68 -7.64 -11.15 10.24
CA ASP A 68 -7.93 -11.74 11.55
C ASP A 68 -7.90 -10.68 12.64
N SER A 69 -9.04 -10.49 13.29
CA SER A 69 -9.27 -9.49 14.32
C SER A 69 -8.34 -9.75 15.51
N LYS A 70 -7.12 -9.21 15.48
CA LYS A 70 -6.34 -9.03 16.71
C LYS A 70 -7.03 -7.94 17.51
N VAL A 71 -7.92 -8.41 18.38
CA VAL A 71 -8.69 -7.65 19.37
C VAL A 71 -7.92 -6.42 19.84
N ILE A 72 -8.33 -5.25 19.37
CA ILE A 72 -7.82 -3.97 19.85
C ILE A 72 -8.30 -3.82 21.29
N LYS A 73 -7.47 -4.22 22.26
CA LYS A 73 -7.72 -3.96 23.69
C LYS A 73 -7.52 -2.47 23.96
N ARG A 74 -8.57 -1.67 23.75
CA ARG A 74 -8.61 -0.29 24.24
C ARG A 74 -8.66 -0.34 25.77
N ARG A 75 -7.55 0.01 26.44
CA ARG A 75 -7.57 0.34 27.87
C ARG A 75 -8.17 1.74 27.99
N TYR A 76 -9.39 1.85 28.50
CA TYR A 76 -9.89 3.12 29.01
C TYR A 76 -9.14 3.43 30.31
N ARG A 77 -8.71 4.69 30.43
CA ARG A 77 -8.11 5.25 31.65
C ARG A 77 -9.12 5.31 32.77
#